data_AF-A0A511T5J9-F1
#
_entry.id   AF-A0A511T5J9-F1
#
_cell.length_a   1.000
_cell.length_b   1.000
_cell.length_c   1.000
_cell.angle_alpha   90.00
_cell.angle_beta   90.00
_cell.angle_gamma   90.00
#
_symmetry.space_group_name_H-M   'P 1'
#
loop_
_entity.id
_entity.type
_entity.pdbx_description
1 polymer ?
#
loop_
_entity_poly.entity_id
_entity_poly.type
_entity_poly.pdbx_seq_one_letter_code
_entity_poly.pdbx_strand_id
1 'polypeptide(L)'
;MAACPDMEARLDLHAAGALEPEETVPLLQHVESCAGCREALAQSMEVLSLVALPAPTAAEKAAQDTVPQRALEMWKRERMSQALRRRTVGSLLAAAAVVAAMVLMPGMPRPWTTNGGSTAEPADVDAEARAVEAQTLADFEAWAGLEPLEGGATWEDEESFEDLESWDDDDLLGETL
;
A
#
# COMPACT_ATOMS: atom_id res chain seq x y z
N MET A 1 -30.17 -20.98 -25.83
CA MET A 1 -29.09 -20.67 -26.81
C MET A 1 -28.00 -19.98 -26.02
N ALA A 2 -26.73 -20.31 -26.23
CA ALA A 2 -25.64 -19.66 -25.50
C ALA A 2 -25.53 -18.17 -25.87
N ALA A 3 -25.03 -17.35 -24.95
CA ALA A 3 -24.69 -15.96 -25.23
C ALA A 3 -23.54 -15.87 -26.23
N CYS A 4 -23.42 -14.73 -26.92
CA CYS A 4 -22.28 -14.44 -27.78
C CYS A 4 -21.04 -14.17 -26.90
N PRO A 5 -19.91 -14.86 -27.13
CA PRO A 5 -18.69 -14.69 -26.32
C PRO A 5 -18.20 -13.25 -26.26
N ASP A 6 -18.26 -12.53 -27.40
CA ASP A 6 -17.81 -11.14 -27.51
C ASP A 6 -18.69 -10.14 -26.72
N MET A 7 -19.86 -10.57 -26.26
CA MET A 7 -20.81 -9.73 -25.53
C MET A 7 -20.84 -10.03 -24.04
N GLU A 8 -20.32 -11.17 -23.59
CA GLU A 8 -20.44 -11.64 -22.20
C GLU A 8 -19.92 -10.61 -21.18
N ALA A 9 -18.69 -10.14 -21.35
CA ALA A 9 -18.10 -9.13 -20.47
C ALA A 9 -18.91 -7.81 -20.45
N ARG A 10 -19.49 -7.40 -21.59
CA ARG A 10 -20.32 -6.19 -21.67
C ARG A 10 -21.67 -6.37 -21.01
N LEU A 11 -22.27 -7.57 -21.10
CA LEU A 11 -23.52 -7.89 -20.42
C LEU A 11 -23.35 -7.84 -18.91
N ASP A 12 -22.25 -8.38 -18.38
CA ASP A 12 -21.95 -8.34 -16.94
C ASP A 12 -21.68 -6.93 -16.44
N LEU A 13 -20.87 -6.16 -17.17
CA LEU A 13 -20.64 -4.74 -16.85
C LEU A 13 -21.93 -3.93 -16.89
N HIS A 14 -22.82 -4.20 -17.85
CA HIS A 14 -24.11 -3.53 -17.92
C HIS A 14 -25.02 -3.91 -16.75
N ALA A 15 -25.09 -5.21 -16.43
CA ALA A 15 -25.85 -5.71 -15.29
C ALA A 15 -25.36 -5.12 -13.96
N ALA A 16 -24.05 -4.89 -13.83
CA ALA A 16 -23.43 -4.23 -12.68
C ALA A 16 -23.58 -2.69 -12.67
N GLY A 17 -24.14 -2.08 -13.73
CA GLY A 17 -24.23 -0.63 -13.88
C GLY A 17 -22.87 0.07 -14.05
N ALA A 18 -21.85 -0.68 -14.48
CA ALA A 18 -20.48 -0.21 -14.66
C ALA A 18 -20.10 0.00 -16.15
N LEU A 19 -20.98 -0.36 -17.08
CA LEU A 19 -20.76 -0.13 -18.51
C LEU A 19 -20.88 1.36 -18.85
N GLU A 20 -19.99 1.86 -19.71
CA GLU A 20 -20.04 3.25 -20.13
C GLU A 20 -21.31 3.57 -20.94
N PRO A 21 -21.83 4.81 -20.86
CA PRO A 21 -23.05 5.20 -21.57
C PRO A 21 -22.97 5.01 -23.09
N GLU A 22 -21.80 5.21 -23.67
CA GLU A 22 -21.51 5.05 -25.10
C GLU A 22 -21.55 3.59 -25.58
N GLU A 23 -21.15 2.65 -24.72
CA GLU A 23 -21.21 1.22 -25.03
C GLU A 23 -22.59 0.59 -24.75
N THR A 24 -23.42 1.28 -23.96
CA THR A 24 -24.75 0.79 -23.57
C THR A 24 -25.70 0.69 -24.77
N VAL A 25 -25.73 1.71 -25.63
CA VAL A 25 -26.63 1.74 -26.79
C VAL A 25 -26.42 0.57 -27.76
N PRO A 26 -25.18 0.28 -28.23
CA PRO A 26 -24.96 -0.87 -29.13
C PRO A 26 -25.23 -2.22 -28.46
N LEU A 27 -24.95 -2.35 -27.15
CA LEU A 27 -25.27 -3.57 -26.41
C LEU A 27 -26.79 -3.82 -26.38
N LEU A 28 -27.60 -2.81 -26.07
CA LEU A 28 -29.05 -2.96 -26.01
C LEU A 28 -29.64 -3.32 -27.37
N GLN A 29 -29.15 -2.74 -28.46
CA GLN A 29 -29.55 -3.12 -29.82
C GLN A 29 -29.25 -4.60 -30.11
N HIS A 30 -28.11 -5.12 -29.63
CA HIS A 30 -27.80 -6.53 -29.76
C HIS A 30 -28.74 -7.42 -28.91
N VAL A 31 -29.02 -7.04 -27.67
CA VAL A 31 -29.91 -7.78 -26.76
C VAL A 31 -31.36 -7.83 -27.27
N GLU A 32 -31.81 -6.80 -27.98
CA GLU A 32 -33.12 -6.79 -28.63
C GLU A 32 -33.23 -7.89 -29.71
N SER A 33 -32.16 -8.15 -30.46
CA SER A 33 -32.15 -9.11 -31.55
C SER A 33 -31.64 -10.52 -31.18
N CYS A 34 -30.89 -10.66 -30.09
CA CYS A 34 -30.28 -11.92 -29.67
C CYS A 34 -30.93 -12.49 -28.41
N ALA A 35 -31.65 -13.62 -28.56
CA ALA A 35 -32.32 -14.30 -27.45
C ALA A 35 -31.33 -14.84 -26.38
N GLY A 36 -30.16 -15.35 -26.80
CA GLY A 36 -29.15 -15.88 -25.88
C GLY A 36 -28.55 -14.79 -24.99
N CYS A 37 -28.20 -13.64 -25.55
CA CYS A 37 -27.70 -12.50 -24.78
C CYS A 37 -28.76 -11.88 -23.86
N ARG A 38 -30.03 -11.92 -24.26
CA ARG A 38 -31.14 -11.49 -23.39
C ARG A 38 -31.33 -12.39 -22.18
N GLU A 39 -31.23 -13.70 -22.37
CA GLU A 39 -31.31 -14.68 -21.29
C GLU A 39 -30.12 -14.55 -20.34
N ALA A 40 -28.89 -14.43 -20.89
CA ALA A 40 -27.69 -14.21 -20.09
C ALA A 40 -27.76 -12.90 -19.28
N LEU A 41 -28.21 -11.79 -19.88
CA LEU A 41 -28.38 -10.54 -19.15
C LEU A 41 -29.35 -10.68 -17.97
N ALA A 42 -30.47 -11.39 -18.18
CA ALA A 42 -31.45 -11.64 -17.13
C ALA A 42 -30.84 -12.47 -15.99
N GLN A 43 -30.03 -13.48 -16.30
CA GLN A 43 -29.32 -14.28 -15.29
C GLN A 43 -28.30 -13.45 -14.51
N SER A 44 -27.48 -12.64 -15.19
CA SER A 44 -26.52 -11.76 -14.51
C SER A 44 -27.23 -10.76 -13.59
N MET A 45 -28.35 -10.17 -14.04
CA MET A 45 -29.17 -9.28 -13.21
C MET A 45 -29.79 -10.01 -12.00
N GLU A 46 -30.26 -11.24 -12.18
CA GLU A 46 -30.80 -12.05 -11.08
C GLU A 46 -29.72 -12.32 -10.03
N VAL A 47 -28.53 -12.79 -10.45
CA VAL A 47 -27.41 -13.05 -9.53
C VAL A 47 -26.99 -11.78 -8.80
N LEU A 48 -26.84 -10.66 -9.52
CA LEU A 48 -26.46 -9.38 -8.90
C LEU A 48 -27.53 -8.86 -7.95
N SER A 49 -28.82 -9.13 -8.20
CA SER A 49 -29.89 -8.74 -7.28
C SER A 49 -29.80 -9.44 -5.92
N LEU A 50 -29.20 -10.64 -5.86
CA LEU A 50 -28.97 -11.38 -4.62
C LEU A 50 -27.81 -10.80 -3.80
N VAL A 51 -26.86 -10.14 -4.44
CA VAL A 51 -25.66 -9.55 -3.82
C VAL A 51 -25.79 -8.03 -3.66
N ALA A 52 -26.79 -7.42 -4.29
CA ALA A 52 -27.04 -5.99 -4.25
C ALA A 52 -27.30 -5.53 -2.81
N LEU A 53 -26.34 -4.77 -2.28
CA LEU A 53 -26.52 -4.08 -1.02
C LEU A 53 -27.57 -2.98 -1.19
N PRO A 54 -28.41 -2.73 -0.17
CA PRO A 54 -29.32 -1.59 -0.21
C PRO A 54 -28.52 -0.29 -0.36
N ALA A 55 -29.13 0.71 -0.98
CA ALA A 55 -28.51 2.02 -1.10
C ALA A 55 -28.08 2.54 0.28
N PRO A 56 -26.84 3.06 0.43
CA PRO A 56 -26.34 3.46 1.73
C PRO A 56 -27.22 4.57 2.32
N THR A 57 -27.54 4.40 3.60
CA THR A 57 -28.33 5.35 4.37
C THR A 57 -27.59 6.68 4.52
N ALA A 58 -28.32 7.76 4.83
CA ALA A 58 -27.71 9.07 5.07
C ALA A 58 -26.69 9.03 6.24
N ALA A 59 -26.92 8.17 7.23
CA ALA A 59 -26.01 7.98 8.36
C ALA A 59 -24.70 7.29 7.93
N GLU A 60 -24.78 6.26 7.08
CA GLU A 60 -23.60 5.57 6.54
C GLU A 60 -22.77 6.48 5.64
N LYS A 61 -23.43 7.26 4.76
CA LYS A 61 -22.75 8.27 3.93
C LYS A 61 -22.01 9.29 4.79
N ALA A 62 -22.69 9.86 5.78
CA ALA A 62 -22.06 10.80 6.71
C ALA A 62 -20.89 10.16 7.48
N ALA A 63 -21.01 8.89 7.88
CA ALA A 63 -19.92 8.18 8.52
C ALA A 63 -18.71 8.02 7.59
N GLN A 64 -18.94 7.62 6.33
CA GLN A 64 -17.90 7.49 5.31
C GLN A 64 -17.21 8.82 4.99
N ASP A 65 -17.97 9.92 4.86
CA ASP A 65 -17.45 11.26 4.60
C ASP A 65 -16.52 11.76 5.71
N THR A 66 -16.71 11.28 6.95
CA THR A 66 -15.84 11.65 8.08
C THR A 66 -14.57 10.82 8.19
N VAL A 67 -14.42 9.73 7.42
CA VAL A 67 -13.25 8.83 7.49
C VAL A 67 -11.94 9.57 7.20
N PRO A 68 -11.80 10.38 6.14
CA PRO A 68 -10.54 11.08 5.85
C PRO A 68 -10.12 12.02 6.98
N GLN A 69 -11.08 12.74 7.57
CA GLN A 69 -10.81 13.65 8.68
C GLN A 69 -10.35 12.89 9.93
N ARG A 70 -11.04 11.81 10.29
CA ARG A 70 -10.65 10.96 11.43
C ARG A 70 -9.27 10.34 11.25
N ALA A 71 -8.97 9.86 10.04
CA ALA A 71 -7.67 9.29 9.70
C ALA A 71 -6.55 10.35 9.87
N LEU A 72 -6.76 11.56 9.36
CA LEU A 72 -5.81 12.67 9.53
C LEU A 72 -5.62 13.06 10.99
N GLU A 73 -6.69 13.13 11.78
CA GLU A 73 -6.61 13.44 13.21
C GLU A 73 -5.89 12.37 14.02
N MET A 74 -6.12 11.09 13.70
CA MET A 74 -5.38 9.99 14.29
C MET A 74 -3.89 10.08 13.95
N TRP A 75 -3.56 10.29 12.68
CA TRP A 75 -2.17 10.43 12.23
C TRP A 75 -1.45 11.60 12.92
N LYS A 76 -2.10 12.76 13.04
CA LYS A 76 -1.54 13.93 13.74
C LYS A 76 -1.27 13.62 15.21
N ARG A 77 -2.21 12.97 15.90
CA ARG A 77 -2.06 12.59 17.31
C ARG A 77 -0.89 11.63 17.51
N GLU A 78 -0.74 10.65 16.62
CA GLU A 78 0.36 9.69 16.67
C GLU A 78 1.72 10.38 16.41
N ARG A 79 1.81 11.28 15.43
CA ARG A 79 3.02 12.08 15.19
C ARG A 79 3.40 12.93 16.41
N MET A 80 2.42 13.56 17.06
CA MET A 80 2.66 14.36 18.26
C MET A 80 3.09 13.51 19.46
N SER A 81 2.45 12.35 19.68
CA SER A 81 2.79 11.44 20.78
C SER A 81 4.20 10.89 20.63
N GLN A 82 4.61 10.53 19.40
CA GLN A 82 5.96 10.07 19.10
C GLN A 82 7.01 11.15 19.33
N ALA A 83 6.74 12.40 18.93
CA ALA A 83 7.64 13.52 19.18
C ALA A 83 7.84 13.78 20.69
N LEU A 84 6.75 13.73 21.47
CA LEU A 84 6.81 13.84 22.93
C LEU A 84 7.59 12.69 23.55
N ARG A 85 7.33 11.45 23.13
CA ARG A 85 8.02 10.25 23.62
C ARG A 85 9.52 10.27 23.33
N ARG A 86 9.93 10.73 22.14
CA ARG A 86 11.35 10.90 21.80
C ARG A 86 12.01 11.96 22.70
N ARG A 87 11.33 13.07 22.98
CA ARG A 87 11.84 14.11 23.90
C ARG A 87 11.98 13.61 25.33
N THR A 88 10.99 12.88 25.86
CA THR A 88 11.06 12.37 27.24
C THR A 88 12.14 11.30 27.39
N VAL A 89 12.21 10.33 26.47
CA VAL A 89 13.26 9.30 26.47
C VAL A 89 14.64 9.92 26.31
N GLY A 90 14.81 10.87 25.38
CA GLY A 90 16.07 11.59 25.20
C GLY A 90 16.51 12.35 26.45
N SER A 91 15.57 13.02 27.15
CA SER A 91 15.88 13.73 28.38
C SER A 91 16.33 12.81 29.53
N LEU A 92 15.70 11.63 29.65
CA LEU A 92 16.07 10.64 30.65
C LEU A 92 17.44 10.02 30.37
N LEU A 93 17.75 9.71 29.10
CA LEU A 93 19.07 9.21 28.70
C LEU A 93 20.16 10.24 28.95
N ALA A 94 19.92 11.52 28.63
CA ALA A 94 20.87 12.60 28.90
C ALA A 94 21.12 12.76 30.42
N ALA A 95 20.06 12.76 31.24
CA ALA A 95 20.20 12.82 32.69
C ALA A 95 20.96 11.61 33.25
N ALA A 96 20.66 10.40 32.75
CA ALA A 96 21.37 9.18 33.14
C ALA A 96 22.86 9.24 32.75
N ALA A 97 23.20 9.78 31.57
CA ALA A 97 24.58 9.95 31.13
C ALA A 97 25.36 10.95 32.03
N VAL A 98 24.73 12.05 32.44
CA VAL A 98 25.31 13.01 33.39
C VAL A 98 25.57 12.36 34.75
N VAL A 99 24.61 11.59 35.27
CA VAL A 99 24.77 10.88 36.54
C VAL A 99 25.87 9.81 36.43
N ALA A 100 25.89 9.04 35.34
CA ALA A 100 26.93 8.05 35.09
C ALA A 100 28.32 8.69 35.01
N ALA A 101 28.46 9.82 34.31
CA ALA A 101 29.71 10.58 34.25
C ALA A 101 30.16 11.08 35.64
N MET A 102 29.23 11.57 36.48
CA MET A 102 29.55 12.00 37.84
C MET A 102 29.98 10.85 38.75
N VAL A 103 29.44 9.64 38.57
CA VAL A 103 29.77 8.46 39.38
C VAL A 103 31.07 7.79 38.91
N LEU A 104 31.30 7.68 37.60
CA LEU A 104 32.49 7.03 37.04
C LEU A 104 33.75 7.91 37.03
N MET A 105 33.64 9.24 37.11
CA MET A 105 34.78 10.16 37.20
C MET A 105 34.77 10.98 38.50
N PRO A 106 35.10 10.37 39.66
CA PRO A 106 35.26 11.11 40.90
C PRO A 106 36.52 11.98 40.82
N GLY A 107 36.35 13.29 40.60
CA GLY A 107 37.45 14.26 40.55
C GLY A 107 37.39 15.27 39.41
N MET A 108 36.42 15.18 38.50
CA MET A 108 36.24 16.20 37.47
C MET A 108 35.71 17.51 38.09
N PRO A 109 36.36 18.68 37.85
CA PRO A 109 35.90 19.95 38.41
C PRO A 109 34.52 20.30 37.85
N ARG A 110 33.61 20.71 38.75
CA ARG A 110 32.26 21.19 38.40
C ARG A 110 32.36 22.32 37.37
N PRO A 111 31.66 22.25 36.22
CA PRO A 111 31.63 23.36 35.28
C PRO A 111 30.67 24.43 35.80
N TRP A 112 31.15 25.27 36.72
CA TRP A 112 30.56 26.59 36.93
C TRP A 112 31.57 27.61 36.42
N THR A 113 31.12 28.40 35.44
CA THR A 113 31.77 29.55 34.80
C THR A 113 33.03 29.28 33.96
N THR A 114 32.86 29.05 32.65
CA THR A 114 33.73 29.66 31.63
C THR A 114 32.94 29.87 30.33
N ASN A 115 32.64 31.13 30.02
CA ASN A 115 32.51 31.58 28.64
C ASN A 115 33.86 31.31 27.96
N GLY A 116 33.93 30.31 27.10
CA GLY A 116 35.14 29.96 26.38
C GLY A 116 34.78 28.97 25.29
N GLY A 117 34.67 29.47 24.05
CA GLY A 117 34.39 28.66 22.88
C GLY A 117 35.42 27.55 22.75
N SER A 118 34.98 26.33 23.02
CA SER A 118 35.63 25.13 22.52
C SER A 118 34.66 24.54 21.52
N THR A 119 35.01 24.70 20.24
CA THR A 119 34.37 24.05 19.11
C THR A 119 34.62 22.54 19.27
N ALA A 120 33.72 21.87 19.98
CA ALA A 120 33.57 20.44 19.87
C ALA A 120 33.03 20.16 18.46
N GLU A 121 33.85 19.51 17.66
CA GLU A 121 33.52 18.98 16.35
C GLU A 121 32.21 18.17 16.44
N PRO A 122 31.20 18.47 15.61
CA PRO A 122 29.94 17.72 15.64
C PRO A 122 30.18 16.32 15.07
N ALA A 123 30.45 15.35 15.95
CA ALA A 123 30.47 13.95 15.57
C ALA A 123 29.03 13.48 15.24
N ASP A 124 28.81 13.23 13.94
CA ASP A 124 27.96 12.18 13.35
C ASP A 124 26.48 12.03 13.77
N VAL A 125 25.83 13.11 14.22
CA VAL A 125 24.35 13.12 14.32
C VAL A 125 23.70 12.91 12.94
N ASP A 126 24.38 13.32 11.87
CA ASP A 126 23.91 13.13 10.50
C ASP A 126 24.05 11.68 9.99
N ALA A 127 25.01 10.90 10.52
CA ALA A 127 25.20 9.51 10.10
C ALA A 127 24.08 8.61 10.64
N GLU A 128 23.70 8.78 11.90
CA GLU A 128 22.56 8.07 12.49
C GLU A 128 21.23 8.50 11.85
N ALA A 129 21.06 9.78 11.54
CA ALA A 129 19.87 10.27 10.84
C ALA A 129 19.73 9.66 9.44
N ARG A 130 20.83 9.58 8.67
CA ARG A 130 20.85 8.94 7.34
C ARG A 130 20.63 7.43 7.43
N ALA A 131 21.17 6.76 8.45
CA ALA A 131 20.95 5.33 8.64
C ALA A 131 19.48 5.01 8.95
N VAL A 132 18.82 5.83 9.78
CA VAL A 132 17.39 5.68 10.06
C VAL A 132 16.56 5.99 8.81
N GLU A 133 16.92 7.01 8.03
CA GLU A 133 16.24 7.34 6.78
C GLU A 133 16.36 6.21 5.76
N ALA A 134 17.55 5.64 5.58
CA ALA A 134 17.80 4.48 4.71
C ALA A 134 17.00 3.25 5.17
N GLN A 135 16.98 2.96 6.47
CA GLN A 135 16.19 1.87 7.04
C GLN A 135 14.68 2.07 6.75
N THR A 136 14.17 3.29 6.92
CA THR A 136 12.76 3.57 6.63
C THR A 136 12.42 3.46 5.16
N LEU A 137 13.34 3.87 4.28
CA LEU A 137 13.16 3.74 2.82
C LEU A 137 13.08 2.25 2.42
N ALA A 138 13.98 1.43 2.95
CA ALA A 138 13.99 -0.01 2.72
C ALA A 138 12.71 -0.71 3.23
N ASP A 139 12.18 -0.30 4.39
CA ASP A 139 10.92 -0.83 4.92
C ASP A 139 9.72 -0.47 4.03
N PHE A 140 9.72 0.73 3.41
CA PHE A 140 8.69 1.13 2.45
C PHE A 140 8.78 0.32 1.15
N GLU A 141 9.98 0.07 0.64
CA GLU A 141 10.22 -0.74 -0.56
C GLU A 141 9.81 -2.20 -0.35
N ALA A 142 10.15 -2.77 0.82
CA ALA A 142 9.74 -4.13 1.20
C ALA A 142 8.22 -4.28 1.34
N TRP A 143 7.51 -3.26 1.85
CA TRP A 143 6.05 -3.27 1.89
C TRP A 143 5.41 -3.10 0.51
N ALA A 144 6.05 -2.34 -0.38
CA ALA A 144 5.57 -2.10 -1.74
C ALA A 144 5.85 -3.25 -2.72
N GLY A 145 6.58 -4.29 -2.29
CA GLY A 145 6.99 -5.39 -3.17
C GLY A 145 7.95 -4.95 -4.28
N LEU A 146 8.60 -3.80 -4.11
CA LEU A 146 9.59 -3.29 -5.04
C LEU A 146 10.95 -3.86 -4.62
N GLU A 147 11.56 -4.64 -5.52
CA GLU A 147 12.92 -5.15 -5.33
C GLU A 147 13.91 -3.96 -5.18
N PRO A 148 14.87 -4.00 -4.23
CA PRO A 148 15.76 -2.87 -3.96
C PRO A 148 16.52 -2.42 -5.21
N LEU A 149 16.44 -1.12 -5.56
CA LEU A 149 17.14 -0.52 -6.70
C LEU A 149 18.67 -0.39 -6.49
N GLU A 150 19.20 -0.87 -5.37
CA GLU A 150 20.62 -0.91 -5.04
C GLU A 150 21.32 -2.20 -5.52
N GLY A 151 20.83 -2.79 -6.61
CA GLY A 151 21.62 -3.64 -7.49
C GLY A 151 21.93 -2.83 -8.74
N GLY A 152 23.10 -2.19 -8.80
CA GLY A 152 23.54 -1.48 -10.00
C GLY A 152 23.36 -2.38 -11.22
N ALA A 153 22.43 -2.01 -12.09
CA ALA A 153 22.12 -2.71 -13.32
C ALA A 153 23.39 -2.74 -14.21
N THR A 154 24.20 -3.79 -14.03
CA THR A 154 24.97 -4.37 -15.11
C THR A 154 23.94 -5.02 -16.02
N TRP A 155 23.59 -4.31 -17.09
CA TRP A 155 22.82 -4.84 -18.20
C TRP A 155 23.67 -5.87 -18.95
N GLU A 156 23.89 -7.02 -18.33
CA GLU A 156 24.52 -8.21 -18.90
C GLU A 156 23.61 -9.39 -18.59
N ASP A 157 22.51 -9.50 -19.33
CA ASP A 157 21.99 -10.78 -19.81
C ASP A 157 20.87 -10.52 -20.82
N GLU A 158 21.26 -10.35 -22.08
CA GLU A 158 20.35 -10.47 -23.24
C GLU A 158 20.10 -11.94 -23.62
N GLU A 159 20.51 -12.93 -22.81
CA GLU A 159 20.41 -14.36 -23.14
C GLU A 159 19.56 -15.15 -22.12
N SER A 160 18.26 -14.86 -22.04
CA SER A 160 17.29 -15.74 -21.34
C SER A 160 15.87 -15.65 -21.94
N PHE A 161 15.75 -15.43 -23.24
CA PHE A 161 14.46 -15.44 -23.95
C PHE A 161 14.23 -16.70 -24.80
N GLU A 162 15.08 -17.72 -24.71
CA GLU A 162 14.96 -18.94 -25.52
C GLU A 162 14.36 -20.16 -24.77
N ASP A 163 14.01 -20.07 -23.49
CA ASP A 163 13.56 -21.24 -22.69
C ASP A 163 12.05 -21.24 -22.33
N LEU A 164 11.24 -20.42 -23.00
CA LEU A 164 9.79 -20.31 -22.78
C LEU A 164 8.93 -21.03 -23.85
N GLU A 165 9.52 -21.84 -24.72
CA GLU A 165 8.83 -22.59 -25.79
C GLU A 165 8.68 -24.10 -25.50
N SER A 166 8.70 -24.51 -24.21
CA SER A 166 8.56 -25.91 -23.79
C SER A 166 7.52 -26.09 -22.67
N TRP A 167 6.35 -25.47 -22.81
CA TRP A 167 5.16 -25.94 -22.07
C TRP A 167 4.44 -26.93 -22.98
N ASP A 168 4.86 -28.19 -22.88
CA ASP A 168 4.20 -29.34 -23.49
C ASP A 168 2.73 -29.38 -23.03
N ASP A 169 1.85 -29.06 -23.98
CA ASP A 169 0.42 -29.34 -24.00
C ASP A 169 0.19 -30.85 -24.11
N ASP A 170 0.47 -31.65 -23.08
CA ASP A 170 0.10 -33.08 -23.07
C ASP A 170 0.22 -33.67 -21.65
N ASP A 171 -0.74 -33.43 -20.73
CA ASP A 171 -0.97 -34.35 -19.59
C ASP A 171 -2.20 -34.07 -18.67
N LEU A 172 -3.33 -33.56 -19.20
CA LEU A 172 -4.57 -33.47 -18.39
C LEU A 172 -5.82 -34.05 -19.06
N LEU A 173 -5.63 -35.07 -19.90
CA LEU A 173 -6.69 -35.99 -20.33
C LEU A 173 -6.33 -37.44 -19.97
N GLY A 174 -6.82 -37.89 -18.82
CA GLY A 174 -6.86 -39.29 -18.40
C GLY A 174 -7.88 -39.43 -17.27
N GLU A 175 -9.18 -39.53 -17.56
CA GLU A 175 -9.91 -40.78 -17.78
C GLU A 175 -9.70 -41.87 -16.70
N THR A 176 -10.80 -42.14 -15.99
CA THR A 176 -11.22 -43.42 -15.37
C THR A 176 -10.63 -43.85 -14.02
N LEU A 177 -11.43 -43.71 -12.96
CA LEU A 177 -12.17 -44.81 -12.29
C LEU A 177 -13.07 -44.31 -11.17
#